data_AF-A0A8T6S4J4-F1
#
_entry.id   AF-A0A8T6S4J4-F1
#
_cell.length_a   1.000
_cell.length_b   1.000
_cell.length_c   1.000
_cell.angle_alpha   90.00
_cell.angle_beta   90.00
_cell.angle_gamma   90.00
#
_symmetry.space_group_name_H-M   'P 1'
#
loop_
_entity.id
_entity.type
_entity.pdbx_description
1 polymer ?
#
loop_
_entity_poly.entity_id
_entity_poly.type
_entity_poly.pdbx_seq_one_letter_code
_entity_poly.pdbx_strand_id
1 'polypeptide(L)'
;ERYAPERMELAPRDIVARAIMTEVLEGRGFERQYVHLDISHLGDEVLMERLPQIWDLALSFAGVDARTEPIPVQPGQHYAMGGIETDQNGRTRLSGLYAAGECACVSVHGANRLGGNSLLECVVFGARAGAAAAEDSVKIEFGRRDAIEAAVRDVEGKIDSLYKNGGDRRPINPYRIMDEMQLTLWNHLGIFRDEKGLRKGMVKLRSLRQEHREKSGVPEASRTYNLSLVDALMLDGMLDLTLAMTEGALRRTESRGSHFRTDYPGRDDKNWLRHTLAYYTVEGPRFDYKPVAVTKWPTKEREY
;
A
#
# COMPACT_ATOMS: atom_id res chain seq x y z
N GLU A 1 18.07 17.63 12.96
CA GLU A 1 18.12 19.01 13.50
C GLU A 1 17.07 19.94 12.88
N ARG A 2 17.18 20.37 11.61
CA ARG A 2 16.24 21.36 11.00
C ARG A 2 14.74 21.01 11.09
N TYR A 3 14.39 19.73 10.95
CA TYR A 3 12.99 19.28 10.87
C TYR A 3 12.40 18.77 12.19
N ALA A 4 13.26 18.26 13.07
CA ALA A 4 12.92 17.74 14.39
C ALA A 4 14.11 18.01 15.31
N PRO A 5 14.19 19.20 15.94
CA PRO A 5 15.36 19.58 16.73
C PRO A 5 15.60 18.67 17.93
N GLU A 6 14.53 18.27 18.63
CA GLU A 6 14.64 17.48 19.87
C GLU A 6 14.94 16.00 19.62
N ARG A 7 14.28 15.39 18.62
CA ARG A 7 14.40 13.95 18.34
C ARG A 7 15.36 13.59 17.21
N MET A 8 15.67 14.54 16.33
CA MET A 8 16.52 14.31 15.15
C MET A 8 16.06 13.06 14.36
N GLU A 9 16.96 12.12 14.06
CA GLU A 9 16.69 10.86 13.36
C GLU A 9 15.79 9.88 14.14
N LEU A 10 15.58 10.10 15.44
CA LEU A 10 14.64 9.33 16.28
C LEU A 10 13.20 9.89 16.22
N ALA A 11 12.96 10.90 15.39
CA ALA A 11 11.62 11.37 15.10
C ALA A 11 10.77 10.25 14.44
N PRO A 12 9.44 10.34 14.49
CA PRO A 12 8.57 9.37 13.82
C PRO A 12 8.88 9.21 12.34
N ARG A 13 8.68 7.98 11.83
CA ARG A 13 9.01 7.62 10.45
C ARG A 13 8.39 8.53 9.39
N ASP A 14 7.17 9.03 9.60
CA ASP A 14 6.53 9.94 8.64
C ASP A 14 7.21 11.32 8.60
N ILE A 15 7.74 11.81 9.73
CA ILE A 15 8.52 13.06 9.79
C ILE A 15 9.87 12.88 9.10
N VAL A 16 10.59 11.80 9.44
CA VAL A 16 11.91 11.53 8.84
C VAL A 16 11.79 11.31 7.33
N ALA A 17 10.78 10.55 6.87
CA ALA A 17 10.54 10.34 5.45
C ALA A 17 10.21 11.66 4.71
N ARG A 18 9.38 12.53 5.29
CA ARG A 18 9.11 13.87 4.74
C ARG A 18 10.37 14.72 4.69
N ALA A 19 11.18 14.72 5.75
CA ALA A 19 12.43 15.47 5.81
C ALA A 19 13.41 15.03 4.71
N ILE A 20 13.61 13.72 4.54
CA ILE A 20 14.47 13.17 3.47
C ILE A 20 13.94 13.60 2.10
N MET A 21 12.64 13.43 1.86
CA MET A 21 12.04 13.79 0.57
C MET A 21 12.13 15.31 0.30
N THR A 22 11.98 16.16 1.31
CA THR A 22 12.16 17.61 1.17
C THR A 22 13.60 17.95 0.79
N GLU A 23 14.61 17.35 1.44
CA GLU A 23 16.02 17.59 1.07
C GLU A 23 16.29 17.18 -0.39
N VAL A 24 15.76 16.03 -0.83
CA VAL A 24 15.90 15.55 -2.21
C VAL A 24 15.22 16.52 -3.20
N LEU A 25 13.96 16.90 -2.94
CA LEU A 25 13.17 17.78 -3.81
C LEU A 25 13.74 19.21 -3.89
N GLU A 26 14.36 19.70 -2.82
CA GLU A 26 15.04 21.00 -2.81
C GLU A 26 16.46 20.94 -3.37
N GLY A 27 16.85 19.81 -3.99
CA GLY A 27 18.10 19.65 -4.71
C GLY A 27 19.33 19.43 -3.81
N ARG A 28 19.11 19.12 -2.53
CA ARG A 28 20.17 18.81 -1.55
C ARG A 28 20.44 17.32 -1.40
N GLY A 29 19.65 16.46 -2.05
CA GLY A 29 19.93 15.03 -2.16
C GLY A 29 21.11 14.75 -3.09
N PHE A 30 21.84 13.67 -2.81
CA PHE A 30 22.88 13.14 -3.69
C PHE A 30 22.23 12.66 -4.99
N GLU A 31 22.82 13.07 -6.12
CA GLU A 31 22.26 12.87 -7.48
C GLU A 31 20.80 13.33 -7.63
N ARG A 32 20.31 14.16 -6.69
CA ARG A 32 18.90 14.53 -6.55
C ARG A 32 17.95 13.33 -6.39
N GLN A 33 18.42 12.25 -5.79
CA GLN A 33 17.65 11.00 -5.62
C GLN A 33 17.61 10.50 -4.18
N TYR A 34 18.72 10.56 -3.46
CA TYR A 34 18.85 9.91 -2.14
C TYR A 34 19.60 10.79 -1.13
N VAL A 35 19.62 10.34 0.12
CA VAL A 35 20.46 10.86 1.19
C VAL A 35 21.35 9.76 1.74
N HIS A 36 22.34 10.11 2.54
CA HIS A 36 23.22 9.15 3.20
C HIS A 36 22.72 8.80 4.60
N LEU A 37 22.76 7.50 4.93
CA LEU A 37 22.68 6.97 6.28
C LEU A 37 24.09 6.60 6.74
N ASP A 38 24.62 7.34 7.70
CA ASP A 38 25.93 7.05 8.29
C ASP A 38 25.78 6.31 9.62
N ILE A 39 26.27 5.06 9.65
CA ILE A 39 26.32 4.22 10.85
C ILE A 39 27.75 3.84 11.24
N SER A 40 28.77 4.40 10.57
CA SER A 40 30.18 4.10 10.81
C SER A 40 30.61 4.44 12.24
N HIS A 41 30.00 5.47 12.83
CA HIS A 41 30.21 5.92 14.20
C HIS A 41 29.87 4.88 15.28
N LEU A 42 29.12 3.82 14.95
CA LEU A 42 28.79 2.74 15.89
C LEU A 42 29.99 1.80 16.16
N GLY A 43 30.96 1.77 15.24
CA GLY A 43 32.14 0.90 15.31
C GLY A 43 31.89 -0.54 14.84
N ASP A 44 32.94 -1.17 14.33
CA ASP A 44 32.92 -2.49 13.70
C ASP A 44 32.32 -3.58 14.60
N GLU A 45 32.69 -3.60 15.89
CA GLU A 45 32.21 -4.61 16.84
C GLU A 45 30.68 -4.58 16.97
N VAL A 46 30.10 -3.38 17.14
CA VAL A 46 28.64 -3.21 17.27
C VAL A 46 27.93 -3.55 15.96
N LEU A 47 28.49 -3.14 14.83
CA LEU A 47 27.92 -3.43 13.51
C LEU A 47 27.88 -4.94 13.26
N MET A 48 28.96 -5.66 13.55
CA MET A 48 29.03 -7.12 13.31
C MET A 48 28.23 -7.93 14.33
N GLU A 49 28.12 -7.48 15.58
CA GLU A 49 27.36 -8.18 16.61
C GLU A 49 25.85 -7.93 16.47
N ARG A 50 25.43 -6.68 16.24
CA ARG A 50 24.01 -6.28 16.34
C ARG A 50 23.33 -6.00 15.01
N LEU A 51 24.09 -5.53 14.01
CA LEU A 51 23.56 -5.12 12.71
C LEU A 51 24.22 -5.85 11.53
N PRO A 52 24.63 -7.14 11.64
CA PRO A 52 25.41 -7.80 10.59
C PRO A 52 24.65 -7.87 9.26
N GLN A 53 23.31 -7.98 9.33
CA GLN A 53 22.47 -7.99 8.15
C GLN A 53 22.43 -6.64 7.44
N ILE A 54 22.49 -5.51 8.15
CA ILE A 54 22.51 -4.18 7.51
C ILE A 54 23.82 -4.02 6.73
N TRP A 55 24.93 -4.42 7.33
CA TRP A 55 26.23 -4.41 6.67
C TRP A 55 26.26 -5.31 5.44
N ASP A 56 25.80 -6.56 5.56
CA ASP A 56 25.77 -7.51 4.45
C ASP A 56 24.90 -7.02 3.28
N LEU A 57 23.74 -6.42 3.57
CA LEU A 57 22.88 -5.84 2.54
C LEU A 57 23.54 -4.63 1.85
N ALA A 58 24.17 -3.73 2.62
CA ALA A 58 24.87 -2.58 2.06
C ALA A 58 26.02 -3.01 1.14
N LEU A 59 26.80 -4.00 1.57
CA LEU A 59 27.93 -4.52 0.80
C LEU A 59 27.46 -5.28 -0.44
N SER A 60 26.51 -6.20 -0.28
CA SER A 60 26.07 -7.10 -1.36
C SER A 60 25.26 -6.39 -2.44
N PHE A 61 24.44 -5.40 -2.08
CA PHE A 61 23.51 -4.76 -3.03
C PHE A 61 23.91 -3.33 -3.43
N ALA A 62 24.55 -2.57 -2.53
CA ALA A 62 25.01 -1.22 -2.83
C ALA A 62 26.52 -1.13 -3.11
N GLY A 63 27.29 -2.20 -2.83
CA GLY A 63 28.74 -2.18 -2.96
C GLY A 63 29.43 -1.27 -1.93
N VAL A 64 28.75 -0.97 -0.81
CA VAL A 64 29.21 -0.01 0.21
C VAL A 64 29.55 -0.77 1.48
N ASP A 65 30.77 -0.58 1.99
CA ASP A 65 31.14 -1.07 3.32
C ASP A 65 30.63 -0.08 4.38
N ALA A 66 29.49 -0.41 5.00
CA ALA A 66 28.81 0.44 5.98
C ALA A 66 29.64 0.76 7.26
N ARG A 67 30.78 0.10 7.44
CA ARG A 67 31.73 0.38 8.53
C ARG A 67 32.52 1.66 8.28
N THR A 68 32.78 1.97 7.02
CA THR A 68 33.66 3.07 6.61
C THR A 68 32.98 4.10 5.72
N GLU A 69 31.91 3.70 5.03
CA GLU A 69 31.24 4.52 4.03
C GLU A 69 29.73 4.62 4.32
N PRO A 70 29.11 5.78 4.05
CA PRO A 70 27.68 5.96 4.28
C PRO A 70 26.83 5.21 3.27
N ILE A 71 25.67 4.70 3.71
CA ILE A 71 24.74 3.93 2.89
C ILE A 71 23.79 4.87 2.14
N PRO A 72 23.61 4.76 0.81
CA PRO A 72 22.59 5.52 0.09
C PRO A 72 21.18 5.02 0.46
N VAL A 73 20.32 5.94 0.91
CA VAL A 73 18.95 5.62 1.34
C VAL A 73 17.92 6.61 0.80
N GLN A 74 16.73 6.10 0.53
CA GLN A 74 15.55 6.88 0.18
C GLN A 74 14.29 6.29 0.83
N PRO A 75 13.24 7.10 1.08
CA PRO A 75 11.98 6.56 1.56
C PRO A 75 11.34 5.65 0.51
N GLY A 76 10.84 4.49 0.95
CA GLY A 76 10.05 3.58 0.13
C GLY A 76 8.67 3.31 0.73
N GLN A 77 7.74 2.80 -0.07
CA GLN A 77 6.52 2.20 0.47
C GLN A 77 6.91 0.98 1.30
N HIS A 78 6.36 0.87 2.51
CA HIS A 78 6.79 -0.15 3.48
C HIS A 78 5.64 -0.93 4.12
N TYR A 79 4.52 -0.28 4.44
CA TYR A 79 3.38 -0.91 5.12
C TYR A 79 2.05 -0.38 4.58
N ALA A 80 1.06 -1.26 4.46
CA ALA A 80 -0.31 -0.91 4.14
C ALA A 80 -1.16 -0.86 5.42
N MET A 81 -1.44 0.34 5.94
CA MET A 81 -2.36 0.51 7.08
C MET A 81 -3.84 0.31 6.68
N GLY A 82 -4.16 0.56 5.42
CA GLY A 82 -5.48 0.27 4.86
C GLY A 82 -5.58 -1.19 4.47
N GLY A 83 -6.81 -1.67 4.24
CA GLY A 83 -7.08 -3.06 3.92
C GLY A 83 -8.57 -3.36 3.97
N ILE A 84 -8.91 -4.64 3.97
CA ILE A 84 -10.28 -5.13 4.09
C ILE A 84 -10.80 -4.77 5.48
N GLU A 85 -11.86 -3.98 5.58
CA GLU A 85 -12.43 -3.59 6.87
C GLU A 85 -12.95 -4.81 7.63
N THR A 86 -12.55 -4.90 8.90
CA THR A 86 -12.96 -5.96 9.81
C THR A 86 -13.41 -5.42 11.16
N ASP A 87 -14.16 -6.26 11.90
CA ASP A 87 -14.34 -6.09 13.33
C ASP A 87 -13.12 -6.58 14.13
N GLN A 88 -13.17 -6.45 15.45
CA GLN A 88 -12.09 -6.85 16.37
C GLN A 88 -11.77 -8.36 16.39
N ASN A 89 -12.61 -9.16 15.73
CA ASN A 89 -12.50 -10.61 15.58
C ASN A 89 -12.15 -11.01 14.13
N GLY A 90 -11.86 -10.05 13.25
CA GLY A 90 -11.50 -10.31 11.86
C GLY A 90 -12.69 -10.59 10.93
N ARG A 91 -13.94 -10.45 11.38
CA ARG A 91 -15.13 -10.60 10.51
C ARG A 91 -15.24 -9.41 9.59
N THR A 92 -15.41 -9.66 8.28
CA THR A 92 -15.69 -8.60 7.31
C THR A 92 -17.20 -8.31 7.24
N ARG A 93 -17.58 -7.30 6.45
CA ARG A 93 -19.00 -7.06 6.11
C ARG A 93 -19.64 -8.20 5.31
N LEU A 94 -18.83 -9.00 4.63
CA LEU A 94 -19.31 -10.17 3.91
C LEU A 94 -19.30 -11.37 4.85
N SER A 95 -20.49 -11.90 5.17
CA SER A 95 -20.62 -13.07 6.03
C SER A 95 -19.81 -14.24 5.47
N GLY A 96 -19.08 -14.94 6.34
CA GLY A 96 -18.19 -16.04 5.95
C GLY A 96 -16.82 -15.61 5.40
N LEU A 97 -16.57 -14.31 5.18
CA LEU A 97 -15.25 -13.78 4.82
C LEU A 97 -14.60 -13.11 6.02
N TYR A 98 -13.35 -13.49 6.28
CA TYR A 98 -12.51 -12.97 7.35
C TYR A 98 -11.21 -12.42 6.78
N ALA A 99 -10.62 -11.44 7.47
CA ALA A 99 -9.30 -10.91 7.14
C ALA A 99 -8.50 -10.62 8.41
N ALA A 100 -7.19 -10.87 8.36
CA ALA A 100 -6.26 -10.61 9.46
C ALA A 100 -4.85 -10.32 8.92
N GLY A 101 -4.05 -9.61 9.71
CA GLY A 101 -2.73 -9.14 9.31
C GLY A 101 -2.81 -7.93 8.36
N GLU A 102 -1.74 -7.69 7.59
CA GLU A 102 -1.59 -6.49 6.76
C GLU A 102 -2.65 -6.33 5.66
N CYS A 103 -3.32 -7.41 5.23
CA CYS A 103 -4.42 -7.30 4.26
C CYS A 103 -5.71 -6.72 4.87
N ALA A 104 -5.81 -6.66 6.19
CA ALA A 104 -6.99 -6.21 6.92
C ALA A 104 -6.84 -4.77 7.43
N CYS A 105 -7.98 -4.12 7.65
CA CYS A 105 -8.08 -2.88 8.37
C CYS A 105 -8.95 -3.09 9.62
N VAL A 106 -8.32 -3.62 10.68
CA VAL A 106 -8.93 -3.76 12.02
C VAL A 106 -8.82 -2.47 12.84
N SER A 107 -8.29 -1.40 12.23
CA SER A 107 -8.21 -0.03 12.77
C SER A 107 -7.17 0.23 13.87
N VAL A 108 -6.35 -0.76 14.27
CA VAL A 108 -5.34 -0.58 15.33
C VAL A 108 -4.17 0.34 14.94
N HIS A 109 -3.87 0.47 13.64
CA HIS A 109 -2.76 1.31 13.15
C HIS A 109 -3.16 2.74 12.82
N GLY A 110 -4.46 3.00 12.69
CA GLY A 110 -4.97 4.28 12.17
C GLY A 110 -4.26 4.71 10.88
N ALA A 111 -3.82 5.97 10.83
CA ALA A 111 -3.12 6.52 9.66
C ALA A 111 -1.58 6.37 9.74
N ASN A 112 -1.03 5.73 10.77
CA ASN A 112 0.42 5.55 10.92
C ASN A 112 0.76 4.41 11.90
N ARG A 113 1.16 3.26 11.37
CA ARG A 113 1.56 2.09 12.16
C ARG A 113 2.81 2.38 13.00
N LEU A 114 2.80 1.96 14.27
CA LEU A 114 3.98 2.00 15.15
C LEU A 114 4.92 0.84 14.83
N GLY A 115 6.23 1.11 14.70
CA GLY A 115 7.26 0.08 14.45
C GLY A 115 7.18 -1.07 15.46
N GLY A 116 7.45 -2.29 15.01
CA GLY A 116 7.27 -3.52 15.80
C GLY A 116 5.85 -4.13 15.78
N ASN A 117 4.81 -3.33 15.52
CA ASN A 117 3.43 -3.82 15.69
C ASN A 117 2.81 -4.70 14.58
N SER A 118 3.30 -4.70 13.33
CA SER A 118 2.71 -5.51 12.24
C SER A 118 2.78 -7.01 12.50
N LEU A 119 3.91 -7.53 12.99
CA LEU A 119 4.02 -8.95 13.30
C LEU A 119 3.09 -9.35 14.45
N LEU A 120 3.00 -8.48 15.47
CA LEU A 120 2.07 -8.65 16.57
C LEU A 120 0.62 -8.64 16.10
N GLU A 121 0.25 -7.75 15.16
CA GLU A 121 -1.07 -7.74 14.54
C GLU A 121 -1.37 -9.08 13.86
N CYS A 122 -0.46 -9.60 13.05
CA CYS A 122 -0.65 -10.89 12.37
C CYS A 122 -0.93 -12.02 13.38
N VAL A 123 -0.15 -12.11 14.47
CA VAL A 123 -0.33 -13.17 15.48
C VAL A 123 -1.65 -12.99 16.24
N VAL A 124 -1.93 -11.79 16.73
CA VAL A 124 -3.10 -11.52 17.57
C VAL A 124 -4.39 -11.64 16.78
N PHE A 125 -4.49 -10.97 15.63
CA PHE A 125 -5.70 -10.98 14.83
C PHE A 125 -5.84 -12.24 13.99
N GLY A 126 -4.73 -12.90 13.63
CA GLY A 126 -4.77 -14.24 13.03
C GLY A 126 -5.42 -15.26 13.97
N ALA A 127 -5.00 -15.28 15.24
CA ALA A 127 -5.62 -16.15 16.24
C ALA A 127 -7.11 -15.84 16.46
N ARG A 128 -7.47 -14.55 16.55
CA ARG A 128 -8.88 -14.13 16.73
C ARG A 128 -9.74 -14.47 15.52
N ALA A 129 -9.27 -14.15 14.31
CA ALA A 129 -9.98 -14.44 13.07
C ALA A 129 -10.14 -15.94 12.87
N GLY A 130 -9.12 -16.75 13.15
CA GLY A 130 -9.19 -18.20 13.10
C GLY A 130 -10.22 -18.77 14.08
N ALA A 131 -10.22 -18.31 15.33
CA ALA A 131 -11.21 -18.72 16.33
C ALA A 131 -12.64 -18.33 15.94
N ALA A 132 -12.83 -17.10 15.45
CA ALA A 132 -14.13 -16.61 14.99
C ALA A 132 -14.64 -17.38 13.77
N ALA A 133 -13.78 -17.65 12.79
CA ALA A 133 -14.13 -18.45 11.62
C ALA A 133 -14.51 -19.89 12.01
N ALA A 134 -13.77 -20.51 12.94
CA ALA A 134 -14.11 -21.83 13.44
C ALA A 134 -15.48 -21.84 14.16
N GLU A 135 -15.75 -20.87 15.02
CA GLU A 135 -17.02 -20.73 15.74
C GLU A 135 -18.20 -20.50 14.79
N ASP A 136 -18.02 -19.69 13.75
CA ASP A 136 -19.08 -19.37 12.81
C ASP A 136 -19.29 -20.47 11.76
N SER A 137 -18.26 -21.29 11.47
CA SER A 137 -18.33 -22.35 10.46
C SER A 137 -19.45 -23.37 10.71
N VAL A 138 -19.81 -23.61 11.98
CA VAL A 138 -20.90 -24.54 12.34
C VAL A 138 -22.30 -23.94 12.11
N LYS A 139 -22.38 -22.61 11.90
CA LYS A 139 -23.61 -21.83 11.73
C LYS A 139 -23.85 -21.42 10.29
N ILE A 140 -22.85 -21.58 9.41
CA ILE A 140 -22.90 -21.12 8.01
C ILE A 140 -23.35 -22.29 7.13
N GLU A 141 -24.39 -22.06 6.33
CA GLU A 141 -24.72 -22.94 5.22
C GLU A 141 -23.78 -22.66 4.03
N PHE A 142 -23.02 -23.66 3.61
CA PHE A 142 -22.11 -23.52 2.49
C PHE A 142 -22.84 -23.64 1.16
N GLY A 143 -22.94 -22.49 0.48
CA GLY A 143 -22.94 -22.39 -0.97
C GLY A 143 -24.29 -22.48 -1.67
N ARG A 144 -24.37 -21.77 -2.80
CA ARG A 144 -25.26 -22.08 -3.91
C ARG A 144 -24.40 -22.39 -5.14
N ARG A 145 -24.58 -23.57 -5.74
CA ARG A 145 -23.76 -24.08 -6.85
C ARG A 145 -23.77 -23.14 -8.07
N ASP A 146 -24.91 -22.51 -8.34
CA ASP A 146 -25.09 -21.51 -9.41
C ASP A 146 -24.11 -20.34 -9.30
N ALA A 147 -23.88 -19.82 -8.08
CA ALA A 147 -22.98 -18.71 -7.84
C ALA A 147 -21.51 -19.08 -8.09
N ILE A 148 -21.11 -20.29 -7.69
CA ILE A 148 -19.74 -20.80 -7.93
C ILE A 148 -19.50 -20.95 -9.44
N GLU A 149 -20.43 -21.60 -10.15
CA GLU A 149 -20.32 -21.78 -11.60
C GLU A 149 -20.31 -20.45 -12.36
N ALA A 150 -21.07 -19.45 -11.91
CA ALA A 150 -21.02 -18.11 -12.48
C ALA A 150 -19.65 -17.43 -12.28
N ALA A 151 -19.06 -17.55 -11.07
CA ALA A 151 -17.74 -16.99 -10.79
C ALA A 151 -16.63 -17.67 -11.62
N VAL A 152 -16.70 -18.99 -11.80
CA VAL A 152 -15.77 -19.74 -12.66
C VAL A 152 -15.84 -19.23 -14.10
N ARG A 153 -17.05 -19.11 -14.67
CA ARG A 153 -17.23 -18.62 -16.04
C ARG A 153 -16.71 -17.19 -16.24
N ASP A 154 -16.84 -16.32 -15.24
CA ASP A 154 -16.30 -14.95 -15.30
C ASP A 154 -14.77 -14.95 -15.42
N VAL A 155 -14.09 -15.78 -14.63
CA VAL A 155 -12.63 -15.89 -14.66
C VAL A 155 -12.15 -16.58 -15.93
N GLU A 156 -12.82 -17.65 -16.38
CA GLU A 156 -12.51 -18.32 -17.65
C GLU A 156 -12.64 -17.35 -18.84
N GLY A 157 -13.70 -16.53 -18.86
CA GLY A 157 -13.88 -15.50 -19.89
C GLY A 157 -12.75 -14.46 -19.91
N LYS A 158 -12.25 -14.03 -18.75
CA LYS A 158 -11.08 -13.13 -18.65
C LYS A 158 -9.81 -13.79 -19.21
N ILE A 159 -9.56 -15.04 -18.84
CA ILE A 159 -8.42 -15.82 -19.33
C ILE A 159 -8.48 -15.95 -20.86
N ASP A 160 -9.64 -16.34 -21.40
CA ASP A 160 -9.85 -16.51 -22.83
C ASP A 160 -9.66 -15.20 -23.61
N SER A 161 -10.13 -14.08 -23.05
CA SER A 161 -9.91 -12.75 -23.64
C SER A 161 -8.42 -12.38 -23.73
N LEU A 162 -7.63 -12.66 -22.69
CA LEU A 162 -6.19 -12.39 -22.67
C LEU A 162 -5.42 -13.21 -23.72
N TYR A 163 -5.75 -14.50 -23.90
CA TYR A 163 -5.15 -15.32 -24.96
C TYR A 163 -5.58 -14.87 -26.35
N LYS A 164 -6.87 -14.58 -26.54
CA LYS A 164 -7.39 -14.10 -27.82
C LYS A 164 -6.71 -12.81 -28.26
N ASN A 165 -6.54 -11.86 -27.35
CA ASN A 165 -5.82 -10.62 -27.62
C ASN A 165 -4.34 -10.86 -27.92
N GLY A 166 -3.73 -11.87 -27.30
CA GLY A 166 -2.34 -12.26 -27.50
C GLY A 166 -2.04 -12.83 -28.89
N GLY A 167 -2.98 -13.57 -29.48
CA GLY A 167 -2.81 -14.25 -30.77
C GLY A 167 -3.10 -13.40 -32.02
N ASP A 168 -4.06 -12.47 -31.94
CA ASP A 168 -4.62 -11.78 -33.13
C ASP A 168 -4.21 -10.31 -33.29
N ARG A 169 -3.65 -9.69 -32.26
CA ARG A 169 -3.38 -8.24 -32.19
C ARG A 169 -1.97 -8.04 -31.69
N ARG A 170 -1.28 -6.96 -32.08
CA ARG A 170 -0.05 -6.52 -31.38
C ARG A 170 -0.46 -6.18 -29.94
N PRO A 171 -0.39 -7.12 -28.99
CA PRO A 171 -1.03 -6.94 -27.71
C PRO A 171 -0.19 -5.97 -26.89
N ILE A 172 -0.82 -5.23 -26.00
CA ILE A 172 -0.06 -4.43 -25.06
C ILE A 172 0.47 -5.38 -23.99
N ASN A 173 1.79 -5.37 -23.83
CA ASN A 173 2.46 -6.08 -22.75
C ASN A 173 1.95 -5.56 -21.39
N PRO A 174 1.32 -6.41 -20.54
CA PRO A 174 0.86 -6.03 -19.21
C PRO A 174 1.96 -5.41 -18.33
N TYR A 175 3.21 -5.84 -18.48
CA TYR A 175 4.34 -5.30 -17.71
C TYR A 175 4.58 -3.81 -17.98
N ARG A 176 4.36 -3.34 -19.23
CA ARG A 176 4.44 -1.89 -19.54
C ARG A 176 3.40 -1.10 -18.74
N ILE A 177 2.19 -1.62 -18.63
CA ILE A 177 1.12 -0.97 -17.87
C ILE A 177 1.46 -0.99 -16.37
N MET A 178 2.04 -2.08 -15.88
CA MET A 178 2.50 -2.20 -14.50
C MET A 178 3.57 -1.14 -14.17
N ASP A 179 4.59 -0.99 -15.03
CA ASP A 179 5.65 0.02 -14.87
C ASP A 179 5.07 1.45 -14.87
N GLU A 180 4.18 1.75 -15.82
CA GLU A 180 3.53 3.06 -15.90
C GLU A 180 2.61 3.33 -14.70
N MET A 181 1.94 2.31 -14.17
CA MET A 181 1.16 2.41 -12.93
C MET A 181 2.08 2.74 -11.76
N GLN A 182 3.19 2.02 -11.58
CA GLN A 182 4.16 2.27 -10.50
C GLN A 182 4.73 3.69 -10.56
N LEU A 183 5.16 4.15 -11.74
CA LEU A 183 5.63 5.52 -11.94
C LEU A 183 4.55 6.56 -11.63
N THR A 184 3.30 6.29 -12.04
CA THR A 184 2.17 7.19 -11.75
C THR A 184 1.94 7.30 -10.24
N LEU A 185 1.99 6.18 -9.50
CA LEU A 185 1.85 6.16 -8.05
C LEU A 185 2.98 6.89 -7.35
N TRP A 186 4.23 6.66 -7.78
CA TRP A 186 5.40 7.34 -7.22
C TRP A 186 5.27 8.86 -7.34
N ASN A 187 4.87 9.34 -8.53
CA ASN A 187 4.81 10.76 -8.83
C ASN A 187 3.59 11.49 -8.25
N HIS A 188 2.48 10.78 -7.99
CA HIS A 188 1.19 11.41 -7.68
C HIS A 188 0.52 10.90 -6.40
N LEU A 189 0.95 9.77 -5.85
CA LEU A 189 0.41 9.17 -4.62
C LEU A 189 1.52 8.85 -3.58
N GLY A 190 2.68 9.50 -3.71
CA GLY A 190 3.81 9.34 -2.80
C GLY A 190 3.61 9.99 -1.42
N ILE A 191 4.72 10.43 -0.81
CA ILE A 191 4.74 11.06 0.52
C ILE A 191 3.96 12.38 0.53
N PHE A 192 4.30 13.27 -0.40
CA PHE A 192 3.62 14.56 -0.58
C PHE A 192 2.57 14.45 -1.65
N ARG A 193 1.39 15.03 -1.39
CA ARG A 193 0.25 14.98 -2.30
C ARG A 193 -0.40 16.35 -2.36
N ASP A 194 -0.89 16.71 -3.53
CA ASP A 194 -1.79 17.84 -3.72
C ASP A 194 -2.93 17.44 -4.66
N GLU A 195 -4.01 18.24 -4.69
CA GLU A 195 -5.16 17.98 -5.54
C GLU A 195 -4.79 17.84 -7.03
N LYS A 196 -3.87 18.67 -7.52
CA LYS A 196 -3.47 18.70 -8.94
C LYS A 196 -2.77 17.41 -9.34
N GLY A 197 -1.81 16.94 -8.55
CA GLY A 197 -1.07 15.70 -8.72
C GLY A 197 -2.00 14.50 -8.63
N LEU A 198 -2.85 14.45 -7.60
CA LEU A 198 -3.82 13.36 -7.42
C LEU A 198 -4.80 13.25 -8.60
N ARG A 199 -5.31 14.38 -9.11
CA ARG A 199 -6.18 14.38 -10.31
C ARG A 199 -5.46 13.91 -11.56
N LYS A 200 -4.20 14.32 -11.77
CA LYS A 200 -3.37 13.83 -12.89
C LYS A 200 -3.15 12.32 -12.79
N GLY A 201 -2.79 11.83 -11.60
CA GLY A 201 -2.64 10.40 -11.33
C GLY A 201 -3.93 9.64 -11.61
N MET A 202 -5.07 10.15 -11.15
CA MET A 202 -6.39 9.55 -11.39
C MET A 202 -6.69 9.38 -12.88
N VAL A 203 -6.47 10.42 -13.70
CA VAL A 203 -6.69 10.36 -15.15
C VAL A 203 -5.81 9.29 -15.79
N LYS A 204 -4.51 9.27 -15.44
CA LYS A 204 -3.56 8.30 -15.98
C LYS A 204 -3.92 6.86 -15.58
N LEU A 205 -4.23 6.61 -14.29
CA LEU A 205 -4.62 5.29 -13.80
C LEU A 205 -5.91 4.77 -14.46
N ARG A 206 -6.91 5.64 -14.69
CA ARG A 206 -8.13 5.25 -15.40
C ARG A 206 -7.84 4.85 -16.85
N SER A 207 -6.98 5.62 -17.52
CA SER A 207 -6.53 5.30 -18.88
C SER A 207 -5.77 3.97 -18.93
N LEU A 208 -4.87 3.71 -17.98
CA LEU A 208 -4.13 2.44 -17.89
C LEU A 208 -5.06 1.24 -17.65
N ARG A 209 -6.06 1.39 -16.77
CA ARG A 209 -7.08 0.35 -16.54
C ARG A 209 -7.89 0.05 -17.79
N GLN A 210 -8.33 1.07 -18.51
CA GLN A 210 -9.07 0.87 -19.75
C GLN A 210 -8.20 0.18 -20.79
N GLU A 211 -6.97 0.66 -20.97
CA GLU A 211 -6.01 0.10 -21.91
C GLU A 211 -5.70 -1.38 -21.62
N HIS A 212 -5.51 -1.73 -20.34
CA HIS A 212 -5.30 -3.11 -19.92
C HIS A 212 -6.47 -4.02 -20.32
N ARG A 213 -7.68 -3.66 -19.92
CA ARG A 213 -8.89 -4.48 -20.16
C ARG A 213 -9.21 -4.64 -21.64
N GLU A 214 -8.93 -3.64 -22.45
CA GLU A 214 -9.26 -3.66 -23.89
C GLU A 214 -8.17 -4.32 -24.76
N LYS A 215 -6.90 -4.18 -24.38
CA LYS A 215 -5.77 -4.42 -25.30
C LYS A 215 -4.64 -5.26 -24.74
N SER A 216 -4.61 -5.56 -23.45
CA SER A 216 -3.62 -6.51 -22.93
C SER A 216 -3.88 -7.91 -23.44
N GLY A 217 -2.80 -8.65 -23.66
CA GLY A 217 -2.83 -10.05 -24.04
C GLY A 217 -1.55 -10.75 -23.63
N VAL A 218 -1.61 -12.07 -23.57
CA VAL A 218 -0.47 -12.93 -23.24
C VAL A 218 -0.05 -13.72 -24.47
N PRO A 219 1.23 -13.65 -24.90
CA PRO A 219 1.65 -14.18 -26.20
C PRO A 219 1.79 -15.71 -26.24
N GLU A 220 2.07 -16.34 -25.10
CA GLU A 220 2.29 -17.79 -25.03
C GLU A 220 0.96 -18.52 -24.84
N ALA A 221 0.61 -19.50 -25.68
CA ALA A 221 -0.67 -20.20 -25.62
C ALA A 221 -0.82 -21.19 -24.44
N SER A 222 0.27 -21.51 -23.73
CA SER A 222 0.23 -22.43 -22.59
C SER A 222 -0.55 -21.83 -21.43
N ARG A 223 -1.47 -22.61 -20.85
CA ARG A 223 -2.18 -22.31 -19.60
C ARG A 223 -1.43 -22.76 -18.36
N THR A 224 -0.44 -23.64 -18.52
CA THR A 224 0.26 -24.27 -17.41
C THR A 224 1.50 -23.45 -17.06
N TYR A 225 1.64 -23.05 -15.79
CA TYR A 225 2.76 -22.26 -15.27
C TYR A 225 3.04 -20.95 -16.05
N ASN A 226 2.01 -20.35 -16.64
CA ASN A 226 2.16 -19.09 -17.38
C ASN A 226 2.13 -17.90 -16.41
N LEU A 227 3.31 -17.43 -16.01
CA LEU A 227 3.44 -16.29 -15.08
C LEU A 227 2.88 -14.99 -15.68
N SER A 228 3.02 -14.79 -16.99
CA SER A 228 2.46 -13.63 -17.68
C SER A 228 0.93 -13.57 -17.60
N LEU A 229 0.25 -14.73 -17.62
CA LEU A 229 -1.19 -14.80 -17.36
C LEU A 229 -1.53 -14.41 -15.92
N VAL A 230 -0.79 -14.95 -14.95
CA VAL A 230 -1.02 -14.65 -13.53
C VAL A 230 -0.84 -13.14 -13.26
N ASP A 231 0.25 -12.55 -13.76
CA ASP A 231 0.53 -11.12 -13.61
C ASP A 231 -0.52 -10.25 -14.31
N ALA A 232 -0.98 -10.64 -15.50
CA ALA A 232 -2.04 -9.94 -16.20
C ALA A 232 -3.36 -9.96 -15.40
N LEU A 233 -3.72 -11.10 -14.80
CA LEU A 233 -4.92 -11.20 -13.97
C LEU A 233 -4.80 -10.40 -12.66
N MET A 234 -3.62 -10.37 -12.04
CA MET A 234 -3.37 -9.57 -10.83
C MET A 234 -3.42 -8.06 -11.12
N LEU A 235 -2.94 -7.64 -12.28
CA LEU A 235 -2.89 -6.23 -12.68
C LEU A 235 -4.27 -5.56 -12.67
N ASP A 236 -5.32 -6.28 -13.04
CA ASP A 236 -6.71 -5.80 -12.95
C ASP A 236 -7.07 -5.35 -11.52
N GLY A 237 -6.75 -6.20 -10.53
CA GLY A 237 -6.97 -5.90 -9.11
C GLY A 237 -6.07 -4.77 -8.61
N MET A 238 -4.81 -4.73 -9.03
CA MET A 238 -3.88 -3.64 -8.69
C MET A 238 -4.39 -2.28 -9.20
N LEU A 239 -4.90 -2.22 -10.43
CA LEU A 239 -5.44 -1.00 -11.02
C LEU A 239 -6.72 -0.54 -10.30
N ASP A 240 -7.59 -1.46 -9.90
CA ASP A 240 -8.78 -1.09 -9.13
C ASP A 240 -8.44 -0.61 -7.71
N LEU A 241 -7.48 -1.24 -7.03
CA LEU A 241 -7.00 -0.79 -5.72
C LEU A 241 -6.34 0.59 -5.80
N THR A 242 -5.49 0.83 -6.78
CA THR A 242 -4.78 2.11 -6.95
C THR A 242 -5.73 3.26 -7.26
N LEU A 243 -6.78 3.02 -8.05
CA LEU A 243 -7.86 3.98 -8.26
C LEU A 243 -8.61 4.29 -6.96
N ALA A 244 -8.96 3.27 -6.17
CA ALA A 244 -9.61 3.48 -4.88
C ALA A 244 -8.71 4.26 -3.90
N MET A 245 -7.41 3.95 -3.85
CA MET A 245 -6.45 4.67 -3.01
C MET A 245 -6.29 6.13 -3.44
N THR A 246 -6.15 6.38 -4.74
CA THR A 246 -5.96 7.73 -5.28
C THR A 246 -7.20 8.59 -5.06
N GLU A 247 -8.40 8.05 -5.31
CA GLU A 247 -9.66 8.76 -5.07
C GLU A 247 -9.89 9.01 -3.58
N GLY A 248 -9.57 8.03 -2.72
CA GLY A 248 -9.61 8.19 -1.28
C GLY A 248 -8.69 9.30 -0.77
N ALA A 249 -7.46 9.38 -1.31
CA ALA A 249 -6.50 10.44 -1.02
C ALA A 249 -6.94 11.81 -1.54
N LEU A 250 -7.61 11.86 -2.70
CA LEU A 250 -8.15 13.09 -3.28
C LEU A 250 -9.30 13.64 -2.42
N ARG A 251 -10.23 12.77 -2.02
CA ARG A 251 -11.40 13.13 -1.20
C ARG A 251 -11.04 13.57 0.21
N ARG A 252 -9.99 12.98 0.80
CA ARG A 252 -9.57 13.31 2.16
C ARG A 252 -8.77 14.61 2.15
N THR A 253 -9.43 15.71 2.53
CA THR A 253 -8.85 17.07 2.54
C THR A 253 -8.31 17.44 3.91
N GLU A 254 -7.38 16.64 4.42
CA GLU A 254 -6.59 16.91 5.64
C GLU A 254 -5.21 16.24 5.52
N SER A 255 -4.34 16.50 6.49
CA SER A 255 -3.11 15.73 6.69
C SER A 255 -3.16 14.98 8.02
N ARG A 256 -2.99 13.66 7.99
CA ARG A 256 -3.03 12.78 9.17
C ARG A 256 -2.14 11.58 8.95
N GLY A 257 -1.16 11.41 9.85
CA GLY A 257 -0.22 10.29 9.77
C GLY A 257 0.57 10.28 8.45
N SER A 258 0.57 9.15 7.74
CA SER A 258 1.26 9.00 6.45
C SER A 258 0.54 9.66 5.27
N HIS A 259 -0.71 10.10 5.45
CA HIS A 259 -1.42 10.88 4.45
C HIS A 259 -1.11 12.37 4.66
N PHE A 260 -0.29 12.94 3.78
CA PHE A 260 0.10 14.34 3.85
C PHE A 260 -0.28 15.10 2.57
N ARG A 261 -1.21 16.04 2.72
CA ARG A 261 -1.72 16.94 1.67
C ARG A 261 -1.05 18.30 1.83
N THR A 262 -0.20 18.70 0.91
CA THR A 262 0.50 20.00 0.97
C THR A 262 -0.47 21.18 0.83
N ASP A 263 -1.59 20.96 0.16
CA ASP A 263 -2.73 21.89 0.04
C ASP A 263 -3.70 21.85 1.24
N TYR A 264 -3.58 20.85 2.12
CA TYR A 264 -4.32 20.73 3.38
C TYR A 264 -3.40 20.21 4.51
N PRO A 265 -2.41 21.02 4.95
CA PRO A 265 -1.33 20.53 5.82
C PRO A 265 -1.76 20.24 7.27
N GLY A 266 -2.92 20.75 7.69
CA GLY A 266 -3.46 20.57 9.02
C GLY A 266 -4.24 19.27 9.19
N ARG A 267 -4.23 18.73 10.42
CA ARG A 267 -5.16 17.68 10.84
C ARG A 267 -6.53 18.31 11.12
N ASP A 268 -7.60 17.67 10.64
CA ASP A 268 -8.96 18.16 10.82
C ASP A 268 -9.81 17.11 11.56
N ASP A 269 -9.86 17.22 12.89
CA ASP A 269 -10.65 16.31 13.72
C ASP A 269 -12.15 16.59 13.66
N LYS A 270 -12.58 17.75 13.18
CA LYS A 270 -14.01 18.10 13.09
C LYS A 270 -14.67 17.38 11.93
N ASN A 271 -14.03 17.43 10.76
CA ASN A 271 -14.60 16.85 9.54
C ASN A 271 -14.05 15.46 9.25
N TRP A 272 -12.82 15.14 9.66
CA TRP A 272 -12.11 13.95 9.18
C TRP A 272 -11.71 12.94 10.27
N LEU A 273 -12.25 13.04 11.49
CA LEU A 273 -12.11 11.98 12.51
C LEU A 273 -12.97 10.74 12.19
N ARG A 274 -12.68 10.13 11.04
CA ARG A 274 -13.40 9.02 10.41
C ARG A 274 -12.49 8.18 9.51
N HIS A 275 -12.83 6.91 9.35
CA HIS A 275 -12.26 6.01 8.37
C HIS A 275 -12.89 6.24 7.00
N THR A 276 -12.07 6.18 5.95
CA THR A 276 -12.54 6.14 4.56
C THR A 276 -12.87 4.69 4.21
N LEU A 277 -14.09 4.45 3.72
CA LEU A 277 -14.52 3.15 3.22
C LEU A 277 -14.66 3.23 1.70
N ALA A 278 -14.09 2.26 0.99
CA ALA A 278 -14.21 2.15 -0.46
C ALA A 278 -14.93 0.85 -0.82
N TYR A 279 -15.94 0.94 -1.67
CA TYR A 279 -16.71 -0.19 -2.18
C TYR A 279 -16.55 -0.25 -3.68
N TYR A 280 -16.27 -1.44 -4.20
CA TYR A 280 -16.23 -1.67 -5.64
C TYR A 280 -17.62 -1.51 -6.24
N THR A 281 -17.73 -0.75 -7.34
CA THR A 281 -18.93 -0.71 -8.19
C THR A 281 -18.51 -0.69 -9.66
N VAL A 282 -19.42 -1.08 -10.55
CA VAL A 282 -19.17 -1.09 -12.01
C VAL A 282 -18.86 0.30 -12.58
N GLU A 283 -19.38 1.37 -11.96
CA GLU A 283 -19.14 2.76 -12.39
C GLU A 283 -17.87 3.36 -11.76
N GLY A 284 -17.27 2.69 -10.77
CA GLY A 284 -16.10 3.14 -10.03
C GLY A 284 -16.25 2.97 -8.51
N PRO A 285 -15.19 3.22 -7.72
CA PRO A 285 -15.27 3.05 -6.28
C PRO A 285 -16.27 4.03 -5.65
N ARG A 286 -17.27 3.50 -4.93
CA ARG A 286 -18.17 4.29 -4.08
C ARG A 286 -17.49 4.50 -2.74
N PHE A 287 -17.49 5.74 -2.25
CA PHE A 287 -16.90 6.10 -0.97
C PHE A 287 -17.96 6.33 0.10
N ASP A 288 -17.65 5.88 1.30
CA ASP A 288 -18.42 6.11 2.51
C ASP A 288 -17.47 6.38 3.68
N TYR A 289 -18.01 6.73 4.84
CA TYR A 289 -17.21 7.03 6.01
C TYR A 289 -17.78 6.39 7.27
N LYS A 290 -16.87 5.89 8.11
CA LYS A 290 -17.19 5.35 9.44
C LYS A 290 -16.52 6.20 10.51
N PRO A 291 -17.23 6.74 11.50
CA PRO A 291 -16.60 7.52 12.56
C PRO A 291 -15.57 6.68 13.32
N VAL A 292 -14.51 7.31 13.81
CA VAL A 292 -13.56 6.65 14.72
C VAL A 292 -14.25 6.43 16.06
N ALA A 293 -14.17 5.22 16.60
CA ALA A 293 -14.62 4.94 17.96
C ALA A 293 -13.63 5.50 18.98
N VAL A 294 -13.93 6.66 19.56
CA VAL A 294 -13.14 7.23 20.65
C VAL A 294 -13.53 6.51 21.94
N THR A 295 -12.56 5.84 22.57
CA THR A 295 -12.79 5.04 23.78
C THR A 295 -12.12 5.70 24.99
N LYS A 296 -11.07 5.09 25.53
CA LYS A 296 -10.41 5.52 26.77
C LYS A 296 -9.61 6.81 26.61
N TRP A 297 -9.05 7.04 25.43
CA TRP A 297 -8.12 8.15 25.18
C TRP A 297 -8.79 9.19 24.28
N PRO A 298 -8.99 10.43 24.76
CA PRO A 298 -9.55 11.50 23.94
C PRO A 298 -8.57 11.88 22.82
N THR A 299 -9.10 12.39 21.72
CA THR A 299 -8.30 12.91 20.61
C THR A 299 -7.40 14.04 21.09
N LYS A 300 -6.10 13.90 20.87
CA LYS A 300 -5.09 14.92 21.19
C LYS A 300 -4.14 15.11 20.01
N GLU A 301 -3.51 16.27 19.94
CA GLU A 301 -2.38 16.47 19.04
C GLU A 301 -1.29 15.42 19.33
N ARG A 302 -0.60 14.97 18.28
CA ARG A 302 0.52 14.04 18.47
C ARG A 302 1.74 14.87 18.79
N GLU A 303 2.17 14.82 20.04
CA GLU A 303 3.47 15.33 20.44
C GLU A 303 4.51 14.30 20.04
N TYR A 304 5.51 14.75 19.27
CA TYR A 304 6.63 13.93 18.82
C TYR A 304 7.87 14.38 19.56
#